data_AF-A0A9E1LXN0-F1
#
_entry.id   AF-A0A9E1LXN0-F1
#
_cell.length_a   1.000
_cell.length_b   1.000
_cell.length_c   1.000
_cell.angle_alpha   90.00
_cell.angle_beta   90.00
_cell.angle_gamma   90.00
#
_symmetry.space_group_name_H-M   'P 1'
#
loop_
_entity.id
_entity.type
_entity.pdbx_description
1 polymer ?
#
loop_
_entity_poly.entity_id
_entity_poly.type
_entity_poly.pdbx_seq_one_letter_code
_entity_poly.pdbx_strand_id
1 'polypeptide(L)'
;MQINITARDFGGTEFLAQPHRLHLGAQKAEGVDQLEFSLPEQWNGCVVTLHIRHADGTLAEPLALDEAGCVGVGRSFTGWASGEWMLAAANGNGYTAYTRPGQYDVHGILPTEGGGEELTPSVYEQFIARVVDSANAAAEAAKRAASGEANAKQSASEAASSAQQTAASATLAAGYAEQAEAAADRAASYAPTEGAVLSVNGKSGAVRLNALDVWALPRPVSPKIGQLVRVVKVDASTGALTVDTISTDSLSGLGSEEKELLLKLLGSVSYTDSSAKNALEALKKLWDTTPPTPLPDPDIIPVEKVTLSQHTLELSRGSTADLSASIAPPDATDQTVLWSVSPTDIVSVDAGRVTALKKGSAVVTATSDSKSDSCTVTVTPAVYRIETAHTDSGDIPAWDTYPSKSEFFMPLTAKKAGLLLRSLEFRVKGYMPGKMRTVLRKYGTTTALADKAIDLVRGYNDVVLDMGSIALEKGVEYQLYFAAANNFYPPSVDSSWVAANDCIDIAHGSAYYGDNTTLIFSGTVVLQET
;
A
#
# COMPACT_ATOMS: atom_id res chain seq x y z
N MET A 1 -10.89 2.66 31.70
CA MET A 1 -10.48 2.51 30.29
C MET A 1 -10.55 3.86 29.62
N GLN A 2 -9.44 4.33 29.04
CA GLN A 2 -9.38 5.62 28.35
C GLN A 2 -9.78 5.48 26.89
N ILE A 3 -10.61 6.40 26.41
CA ILE A 3 -11.16 6.41 25.07
C ILE A 3 -10.99 7.81 24.51
N ASN A 4 -10.27 7.94 23.40
CA ASN A 4 -10.04 9.24 22.77
C ASN A 4 -11.03 9.47 21.63
N ILE A 5 -11.69 10.62 21.64
CA ILE A 5 -12.62 11.04 20.59
C ILE A 5 -11.92 12.08 19.71
N THR A 6 -11.67 11.71 18.45
CA THR A 6 -10.93 12.54 17.50
C THR A 6 -11.83 13.03 16.38
N ALA A 7 -11.75 14.32 16.06
CA ALA A 7 -12.40 14.90 14.89
C ALA A 7 -11.59 14.60 13.61
N ARG A 8 -12.28 14.25 12.52
CA ARG A 8 -11.70 14.12 11.18
C ARG A 8 -12.51 14.93 10.18
N ASP A 9 -11.84 15.77 9.41
CA ASP A 9 -12.46 16.62 8.40
C ASP A 9 -12.31 16.00 7.00
N PHE A 10 -13.40 15.43 6.47
CA PHE A 10 -13.49 14.92 5.10
C PHE A 10 -14.85 15.30 4.50
N GLY A 11 -14.96 16.52 3.95
CA GLY A 11 -16.23 17.03 3.40
C GLY A 11 -17.32 17.29 4.45
N GLY A 12 -16.96 17.18 5.73
CA GLY A 12 -17.75 17.35 6.95
C GLY A 12 -16.91 16.89 8.15
N THR A 13 -17.27 17.29 9.37
CA THR A 13 -16.56 16.87 10.59
C THR A 13 -17.17 15.59 11.14
N GLU A 14 -16.40 14.51 11.13
CA GLU A 14 -16.76 13.24 11.77
C GLU A 14 -16.01 13.04 13.08
N PHE A 15 -16.63 12.38 14.06
CA PHE A 15 -15.98 12.06 15.34
C PHE A 15 -15.78 10.55 15.50
N LEU A 16 -14.54 10.12 15.75
CA LEU A 16 -14.15 8.72 15.88
C LEU A 16 -13.59 8.40 17.25
N ALA A 17 -14.02 7.28 17.82
CA ALA A 17 -13.50 6.75 19.07
C ALA A 17 -12.29 5.82 18.85
N GLN A 18 -11.26 5.97 19.70
CA GLN A 18 -10.12 5.07 19.79
C GLN A 18 -9.87 4.66 21.26
N PRO A 19 -9.95 3.37 21.61
CA PRO A 19 -10.30 2.25 20.73
C PRO A 19 -11.78 2.25 20.33
N HIS A 20 -12.06 1.68 19.16
CA HIS A 20 -13.42 1.60 18.62
C HIS A 20 -14.21 0.39 19.16
N ARG A 21 -13.50 -0.62 19.69
CA ARG A 21 -14.06 -1.79 20.38
C ARG A 21 -13.67 -1.76 21.86
N LEU A 22 -14.64 -1.95 22.74
CA LEU A 22 -14.46 -2.00 24.19
C LEU A 22 -14.62 -3.43 24.69
N HIS A 23 -13.60 -3.94 25.38
CA HIS A 23 -13.66 -5.21 26.09
C HIS A 23 -13.97 -4.91 27.55
N LEU A 24 -15.21 -5.19 27.96
CA LEU A 24 -15.72 -4.89 29.29
C LEU A 24 -15.67 -6.16 30.15
N GLY A 25 -15.72 -5.98 31.47
CA GLY A 25 -15.56 -7.05 32.46
C GLY A 25 -16.60 -8.18 32.40
N ALA A 26 -16.79 -8.87 33.52
CA ALA A 26 -17.64 -10.06 33.57
C ALA A 26 -19.13 -9.76 33.33
N GLN A 27 -19.84 -10.68 32.68
CA GLN A 27 -21.29 -10.56 32.47
C GLN A 27 -22.04 -10.42 33.80
N LYS A 28 -22.94 -9.44 33.87
CA LYS A 28 -23.70 -8.98 35.05
C LYS A 28 -22.89 -8.28 36.14
N ALA A 29 -21.62 -7.98 35.93
CA ALA A 29 -20.82 -7.18 36.86
C ALA A 29 -21.24 -5.70 36.85
N GLU A 30 -21.10 -5.02 37.99
CA GLU A 30 -21.51 -3.63 38.17
C GLU A 30 -20.39 -2.86 38.87
N GLY A 31 -20.01 -1.69 38.34
CA GLY A 31 -18.99 -0.82 38.95
C GLY A 31 -17.55 -1.33 38.85
N VAL A 32 -17.30 -2.33 38.01
CA VAL A 32 -15.98 -2.94 37.85
C VAL A 32 -15.09 -2.15 36.87
N ASP A 33 -15.70 -1.54 35.85
CA ASP A 33 -15.00 -0.73 34.86
C ASP A 33 -15.53 0.71 34.85
N GLN A 34 -14.63 1.66 34.61
CA GLN A 34 -14.97 3.07 34.40
C GLN A 34 -14.47 3.48 33.00
N LEU A 35 -15.33 4.08 32.20
CA LEU A 35 -14.96 4.63 30.90
C LEU A 35 -14.62 6.11 31.08
N GLU A 36 -13.45 6.52 30.59
CA GLU A 36 -12.96 7.89 30.64
C GLU A 36 -12.78 8.38 29.21
N PHE A 37 -13.54 9.40 28.82
CA PHE A 37 -13.54 9.93 27.46
C PHE A 37 -12.73 11.22 27.38
N SER A 38 -11.68 11.21 26.57
CA SER A 38 -11.00 12.44 26.14
C SER A 38 -11.81 13.06 25.00
N LEU A 39 -12.57 14.10 25.33
CA LEU A 39 -13.48 14.77 24.41
C LEU A 39 -12.75 15.85 23.58
N PRO A 40 -13.16 16.08 22.33
CA PRO A 40 -12.52 17.05 21.45
C PRO A 40 -12.93 18.49 21.84
N GLU A 41 -12.07 19.48 21.55
CA GLU A 41 -12.32 20.88 21.92
C GLU A 41 -13.65 21.43 21.38
N GLN A 42 -14.09 20.95 20.22
CA GLN A 42 -15.36 21.33 19.59
C GLN A 42 -16.58 20.98 20.45
N TRP A 43 -16.44 20.07 21.40
CA TRP A 43 -17.52 19.63 22.30
C TRP A 43 -17.50 20.39 23.64
N ASN A 44 -16.62 21.37 23.80
CA ASN A 44 -16.58 22.18 25.01
C ASN A 44 -17.92 22.92 25.23
N GLY A 45 -18.48 22.82 26.44
CA GLY A 45 -19.80 23.35 26.77
C GLY A 45 -20.99 22.56 26.19
N CYS A 46 -20.76 21.39 25.60
CA CYS A 46 -21.83 20.46 25.24
C CYS A 46 -22.15 19.51 26.41
N VAL A 47 -23.42 19.15 26.55
CA VAL A 47 -23.83 17.98 27.33
C VAL A 47 -23.56 16.75 26.48
N VAL A 48 -22.77 15.82 27.00
CA VAL A 48 -22.41 14.58 26.30
C VAL A 48 -23.10 13.40 26.96
N THR A 49 -23.77 12.60 26.15
CA THR A 49 -24.47 11.38 26.57
C THR A 49 -23.96 10.18 25.80
N LEU A 50 -23.82 9.06 26.50
CA LEU A 50 -23.46 7.77 25.97
C LEU A 50 -24.73 6.96 25.71
N HIS A 51 -24.89 6.53 24.47
CA HIS A 51 -26.00 5.71 23.99
C HIS A 51 -25.50 4.30 23.74
N ILE A 52 -26.29 3.29 24.13
CA ILE A 52 -25.93 1.88 24.02
C ILE A 52 -27.06 1.15 23.30
N ARG A 53 -26.68 0.34 22.32
CA ARG A 53 -27.56 -0.57 21.60
C ARG A 53 -27.08 -1.99 21.80
N HIS A 54 -27.90 -2.82 22.41
CA HIS A 54 -27.58 -4.22 22.65
C HIS A 54 -27.63 -5.04 21.36
N ALA A 55 -26.98 -6.21 21.36
CA ALA A 55 -26.98 -7.11 20.20
C ALA A 55 -28.37 -7.59 19.76
N ASP A 56 -29.37 -7.58 20.66
CA ASP A 56 -30.77 -7.87 20.36
C ASP A 56 -31.55 -6.66 19.81
N GLY A 57 -30.87 -5.52 19.62
CA GLY A 57 -31.45 -4.27 19.13
C GLY A 57 -32.09 -3.40 20.19
N THR A 58 -32.15 -3.83 21.46
CA THR A 58 -32.70 -3.01 22.54
C THR A 58 -31.78 -1.83 22.87
N LEU A 59 -32.37 -0.67 23.19
CA LEU A 59 -31.63 0.54 23.56
C LEU A 59 -31.64 0.71 25.07
N ALA A 60 -30.46 0.94 25.65
CA ALA A 60 -30.35 1.31 27.05
C ALA A 60 -30.70 2.80 27.25
N GLU A 61 -31.04 3.17 28.48
CA GLU A 61 -31.19 4.59 28.84
C GLU A 61 -29.85 5.33 28.63
N PRO A 62 -29.85 6.51 27.97
CA PRO A 62 -28.63 7.26 27.75
C PRO A 62 -27.97 7.67 29.07
N LEU A 63 -26.67 7.44 29.17
CA LEU A 63 -25.87 7.77 30.35
C LEU A 63 -25.18 9.12 30.14
N ALA A 64 -25.43 10.09 31.02
CA ALA A 64 -24.67 11.34 31.01
C ALA A 64 -23.24 11.11 31.49
N LEU A 65 -22.27 11.73 30.80
CA LEU A 65 -20.90 11.80 31.29
C LEU A 65 -20.82 12.81 32.44
N ASP A 66 -19.95 12.55 33.41
CA ASP A 66 -19.64 13.52 34.47
C ASP A 66 -18.76 14.69 33.97
N GLU A 67 -18.45 15.65 34.85
CA GLU A 67 -17.63 16.83 34.51
C GLU A 67 -16.20 16.47 34.06
N ALA A 68 -15.72 15.26 34.37
CA ALA A 68 -14.43 14.74 33.93
C ALA A 68 -14.53 13.89 32.65
N GLY A 69 -15.72 13.82 32.01
CA GLY A 69 -15.93 13.01 30.83
C GLY A 69 -15.99 11.51 31.12
N CYS A 70 -16.31 11.12 32.35
CA CYS A 70 -16.33 9.73 32.78
C CYS A 70 -17.75 9.17 32.96
N VAL A 71 -17.86 7.85 32.83
CA VAL A 71 -19.10 7.10 33.13
C VAL A 71 -18.77 5.70 33.66
N GLY A 72 -19.48 5.29 34.70
CA GLY A 72 -19.35 3.93 35.25
C GLY A 72 -20.01 2.88 34.35
N VAL A 73 -19.34 1.74 34.18
CA VAL A 73 -19.92 0.58 33.48
C VAL A 73 -20.84 -0.17 34.42
N GLY A 74 -22.15 -0.05 34.17
CA GLY A 74 -23.20 -0.73 34.91
C GLY A 74 -23.80 -1.94 34.17
N ARG A 75 -24.90 -2.46 34.71
CA ARG A 75 -25.64 -3.59 34.09
C ARG A 75 -26.25 -3.25 32.73
N SER A 76 -26.38 -1.96 32.42
CA SER A 76 -26.70 -1.44 31.08
C SER A 76 -25.64 -1.74 30.03
N PHE A 77 -24.46 -2.23 30.41
CA PHE A 77 -23.47 -2.81 29.50
C PHE A 77 -23.42 -4.32 29.67
N THR A 78 -23.17 -4.77 30.91
CA THR A 78 -22.78 -6.15 31.22
C THR A 78 -23.95 -7.13 31.24
N GLY A 79 -25.19 -6.67 31.10
CA GLY A 79 -26.35 -7.56 30.96
C GLY A 79 -26.33 -8.40 29.68
N TRP A 80 -25.66 -7.90 28.64
CA TRP A 80 -25.57 -8.54 27.31
C TRP A 80 -24.13 -8.92 27.00
N ALA A 81 -23.97 -9.99 26.21
CA ALA A 81 -22.64 -10.47 25.81
C ALA A 81 -21.91 -9.49 24.88
N SER A 82 -22.66 -8.67 24.13
CA SER A 82 -22.12 -7.67 23.22
C SER A 82 -23.18 -6.64 22.81
N GLY A 83 -22.71 -5.58 22.16
CA GLY A 83 -23.54 -4.56 21.53
C GLY A 83 -22.71 -3.44 20.90
N GLU A 84 -23.35 -2.31 20.68
CA GLU A 84 -22.76 -1.09 20.14
C GLU A 84 -22.96 0.08 21.08
N TRP A 85 -22.13 1.10 20.93
CA TRP A 85 -22.20 2.31 21.73
C TRP A 85 -21.80 3.53 20.90
N MET A 86 -22.30 4.71 21.27
CA MET A 86 -21.90 5.98 20.66
C MET A 86 -22.07 7.14 21.63
N LEU A 87 -21.32 8.22 21.42
CA LEU A 87 -21.53 9.48 22.13
C LEU A 87 -22.35 10.44 21.28
N ALA A 88 -23.23 11.18 21.94
CA ALA A 88 -23.97 12.30 21.40
C ALA A 88 -23.65 13.56 22.23
N ALA A 89 -23.16 14.60 21.57
CA ALA A 89 -22.89 15.90 22.17
C ALA A 89 -23.92 16.93 21.69
N ALA A 90 -24.55 17.64 22.62
CA ALA A 90 -25.52 18.68 22.30
C ALA A 90 -25.36 19.92 23.18
N ASN A 91 -25.65 21.11 22.65
CA ASN A 91 -25.69 22.34 23.46
C ASN A 91 -26.97 23.17 23.23
N GLY A 92 -27.19 24.16 24.09
CA GLY A 92 -28.39 25.02 24.05
C GLY A 92 -28.51 25.92 22.81
N ASN A 93 -27.48 25.96 21.95
CA ASN A 93 -27.46 26.76 20.73
C ASN A 93 -27.86 25.94 19.49
N GLY A 94 -28.35 24.70 19.68
CA GLY A 94 -28.77 23.81 18.59
C GLY A 94 -27.64 23.03 17.92
N TYR A 95 -26.43 23.05 18.49
CA TYR A 95 -25.36 22.16 18.04
C TYR A 95 -25.65 20.72 18.49
N THR A 96 -25.53 19.78 17.55
CA THR A 96 -25.61 18.33 17.81
C THR A 96 -24.55 17.61 17.01
N ALA A 97 -23.74 16.77 17.66
CA ALA A 97 -22.71 15.95 17.03
C ALA A 97 -22.70 14.54 17.61
N TYR A 98 -22.26 13.57 16.81
CA TYR A 98 -22.26 12.16 17.15
C TYR A 98 -20.93 11.51 16.80
N THR A 99 -20.50 10.54 17.60
CA THR A 99 -19.43 9.62 17.17
C THR A 99 -19.98 8.58 16.22
N ARG A 100 -19.12 7.98 15.39
CA ARG A 100 -19.46 6.70 14.76
C ARG A 100 -19.70 5.63 15.84
N PRO A 101 -20.69 4.74 15.69
CA PRO A 101 -20.94 3.67 16.66
C PRO A 101 -19.73 2.75 16.79
N GLY A 102 -19.23 2.59 18.01
CA GLY A 102 -18.25 1.56 18.37
C GLY A 102 -18.93 0.28 18.84
N GLN A 103 -18.14 -0.78 19.03
CA GLN A 103 -18.61 -2.08 19.52
C GLN A 103 -18.17 -2.33 20.96
N TYR A 104 -18.90 -3.15 21.70
CA TYR A 104 -18.44 -3.69 22.98
C TYR A 104 -18.74 -5.18 23.10
N ASP A 105 -17.92 -5.87 23.89
CA ASP A 105 -18.12 -7.26 24.30
C ASP A 105 -17.80 -7.44 25.79
N VAL A 106 -18.42 -8.46 26.39
CA VAL A 106 -18.40 -8.73 27.83
C VAL A 106 -17.98 -10.18 28.03
N HIS A 107 -17.05 -10.43 28.95
CA HIS A 107 -16.55 -11.77 29.18
C HIS A 107 -17.59 -12.65 29.91
N GLY A 108 -17.82 -13.87 29.40
CA GLY A 108 -18.71 -14.83 30.04
C GLY A 108 -18.17 -15.24 31.41
N ILE A 109 -19.04 -15.23 32.43
CA ILE A 109 -18.74 -15.84 33.72
C ILE A 109 -18.77 -17.37 33.57
N LEU A 110 -17.73 -18.06 34.03
CA LEU A 110 -17.84 -19.50 34.30
C LEU A 110 -18.88 -19.68 35.40
N PRO A 111 -19.86 -20.59 35.26
CA PRO A 111 -20.85 -20.81 36.29
C PRO A 111 -20.16 -21.32 37.56
N THR A 112 -20.05 -20.46 38.55
CA THR A 112 -19.72 -20.81 39.94
C THR A 112 -20.99 -20.78 40.77
N GLU A 113 -22.05 -21.45 40.32
CA GLU A 113 -23.16 -21.75 41.22
C GLU A 113 -22.85 -23.04 41.97
N GLY A 114 -22.77 -22.89 43.30
CA GLY A 114 -22.28 -23.89 44.23
C GLY A 114 -23.08 -25.19 44.22
N GLY A 115 -22.34 -26.27 44.08
CA GLY A 115 -22.72 -27.63 44.41
C GLY A 115 -21.46 -28.46 44.24
N GLY A 116 -20.94 -29.01 45.35
CA GLY A 116 -19.64 -29.69 45.37
C GLY A 116 -19.63 -30.98 44.54
N GLU A 117 -19.35 -30.85 43.25
CA GLU A 117 -18.88 -31.96 42.43
C GLU A 117 -17.44 -31.68 42.00
N GLU A 118 -16.56 -32.56 42.46
CA GLU A 118 -15.13 -32.60 42.17
C GLU A 118 -14.95 -32.60 40.64
N LEU A 119 -14.23 -31.59 40.12
CA LEU A 119 -13.98 -31.42 38.68
C LEU A 119 -13.40 -32.72 38.11
N THR A 120 -14.14 -33.39 37.24
CA THR A 120 -13.62 -34.59 36.57
C THR A 120 -12.37 -34.21 35.74
N PRO A 121 -11.31 -35.04 35.73
CA PRO A 121 -10.00 -34.69 35.15
C PRO A 121 -10.06 -34.13 33.71
N SER A 122 -11.03 -34.56 32.91
CA SER A 122 -11.19 -34.14 31.51
C SER A 122 -11.57 -32.66 31.34
N VAL A 123 -12.32 -32.08 32.27
CA VAL A 123 -12.71 -30.66 32.22
C VAL A 123 -11.55 -29.76 32.62
N TYR A 124 -10.75 -30.21 33.61
CA TYR A 124 -9.52 -29.54 34.00
C TYR A 124 -8.49 -29.57 32.87
N GLU A 125 -8.32 -30.71 32.19
CA GLU A 125 -7.44 -30.84 31.02
C GLU A 125 -7.87 -29.93 29.86
N GLN A 126 -9.17 -29.83 29.57
CA GLN A 126 -9.70 -28.91 28.55
C GLN A 126 -9.48 -27.43 28.92
N PHE A 127 -9.56 -27.09 30.20
CA PHE A 127 -9.26 -25.74 30.68
C PHE A 127 -7.78 -25.41 30.50
N ILE A 128 -6.88 -26.32 30.91
CA ILE A 128 -5.43 -26.13 30.73
C ILE A 128 -5.07 -26.02 29.25
N ALA A 129 -5.66 -26.85 28.38
CA ALA A 129 -5.44 -26.76 26.93
C ALA A 129 -5.83 -25.38 26.36
N ARG A 130 -7.00 -24.84 26.74
CA ARG A 130 -7.43 -23.51 26.31
C ARG A 130 -6.54 -22.38 26.81
N VAL A 131 -6.06 -22.46 28.06
CA VAL A 131 -5.15 -21.47 28.62
C VAL A 131 -3.81 -21.48 27.87
N VAL A 132 -3.29 -22.67 27.54
CA VAL A 132 -2.06 -22.82 26.76
C VAL A 132 -2.23 -22.28 25.34
N ASP A 133 -3.36 -22.59 24.67
CA ASP A 133 -3.65 -22.08 23.33
C ASP A 133 -3.76 -20.56 23.31
N SER A 134 -4.43 -19.97 24.31
CA SER A 134 -4.53 -18.51 24.45
C SER A 134 -3.17 -17.86 24.73
N ALA A 135 -2.33 -18.48 25.55
CA ALA A 135 -0.98 -17.98 25.84
C ALA A 135 -0.08 -18.03 24.60
N ASN A 136 -0.16 -19.09 23.80
CA ASN A 136 0.56 -19.22 22.54
C ASN A 136 0.08 -18.18 21.51
N ALA A 137 -1.24 -17.98 21.39
CA ALA A 137 -1.80 -16.95 20.51
C ALA A 137 -1.33 -15.53 20.91
N ALA A 138 -1.28 -15.23 22.21
CA ALA A 138 -0.77 -13.96 22.72
C ALA A 138 0.74 -13.78 22.44
N ALA A 139 1.54 -14.82 22.60
CA ALA A 139 2.98 -14.79 22.29
C ALA A 139 3.26 -14.55 20.79
N GLU A 140 2.50 -15.21 19.91
CA GLU A 140 2.60 -14.99 18.46
C GLU A 140 2.12 -13.60 18.04
N ALA A 141 1.09 -13.06 18.69
CA ALA A 141 0.65 -11.69 18.47
C ALA A 141 1.72 -10.67 18.89
N ALA A 142 2.39 -10.88 20.04
CA ALA A 142 3.49 -10.05 20.50
C ALA A 142 4.69 -10.09 19.54
N LYS A 143 5.03 -11.27 19.01
CA LYS A 143 6.09 -11.42 17.99
C LYS A 143 5.76 -10.67 16.70
N ARG A 144 4.51 -10.78 16.22
CA ARG A 144 4.04 -10.02 15.04
C ARG A 144 4.10 -8.51 15.27
N ALA A 145 3.75 -8.04 16.47
CA ALA A 145 3.86 -6.63 16.84
C ALA A 145 5.32 -6.14 16.82
N ALA A 146 6.25 -6.91 17.38
CA ALA A 146 7.68 -6.59 17.36
C ALA A 146 8.26 -6.54 15.92
N SER A 147 7.86 -7.47 15.05
CA SER A 147 8.22 -7.41 13.63
C SER A 147 7.58 -6.21 12.91
N GLY A 148 6.35 -5.83 13.27
CA GLY A 148 5.69 -4.63 12.78
C GLY A 148 6.44 -3.34 13.13
N GLU A 149 6.96 -3.23 14.36
CA GLU A 149 7.78 -2.10 14.81
C GLU A 149 9.09 -2.00 14.02
N ALA A 150 9.78 -3.12 13.80
CA ALA A 150 11.02 -3.16 13.02
C ALA A 150 10.79 -2.74 11.56
N ASN A 151 9.70 -3.22 10.94
CA ASN A 151 9.32 -2.84 9.58
C ASN A 151 8.95 -1.36 9.49
N ALA A 152 8.21 -0.83 10.45
CA ALA A 152 7.86 0.59 10.48
C ALA A 152 9.10 1.49 10.62
N LYS A 153 10.09 1.08 11.42
CA LYS A 153 11.36 1.79 11.56
C LYS A 153 12.19 1.78 10.25
N GLN A 154 12.19 0.66 9.54
CA GLN A 154 12.85 0.53 8.24
C GLN A 154 12.17 1.44 7.19
N SER A 155 10.85 1.38 7.07
CA SER A 155 10.10 2.23 6.15
C SER A 155 10.27 3.73 6.46
N ALA A 156 10.37 4.11 7.74
CA ALA A 156 10.68 5.49 8.11
C ALA A 156 12.09 5.93 7.68
N SER A 157 13.08 5.05 7.77
CA SER A 157 14.47 5.32 7.33
C SER A 157 14.58 5.46 5.81
N GLU A 158 13.85 4.63 5.06
CA GLU A 158 13.79 4.70 3.60
C GLU A 158 13.09 5.99 3.13
N ALA A 159 11.97 6.34 3.76
CA ALA A 159 11.27 7.60 3.49
C ALA A 159 12.15 8.83 3.77
N ALA A 160 12.92 8.82 4.85
CA ALA A 160 13.87 9.90 5.16
C ALA A 160 14.98 10.00 4.10
N SER A 161 15.52 8.87 3.64
CA SER A 161 16.55 8.82 2.60
C SER A 161 16.03 9.33 1.25
N SER A 162 14.80 8.93 0.89
CA SER A 162 14.12 9.41 -0.32
C SER A 162 13.83 10.92 -0.27
N ALA A 163 13.42 11.44 0.89
CA ALA A 163 13.24 12.87 1.10
C ALA A 163 14.55 13.66 0.94
N GLN A 164 15.67 13.13 1.45
CA GLN A 164 16.99 13.75 1.28
C GLN A 164 17.45 13.78 -0.18
N GLN A 165 17.25 12.67 -0.92
CA GLN A 165 17.55 12.61 -2.35
C GLN A 165 16.70 13.61 -3.14
N THR A 166 15.41 13.71 -2.82
CA THR A 166 14.49 14.66 -3.47
C THR A 166 14.93 16.11 -3.21
N ALA A 167 15.34 16.44 -1.99
CA ALA A 167 15.85 17.77 -1.66
C ALA A 167 17.16 18.10 -2.40
N ALA A 168 18.07 17.13 -2.55
CA ALA A 168 19.29 17.28 -3.32
C ALA A 168 18.99 17.49 -4.81
N SER A 169 18.07 16.71 -5.40
CA SER A 169 17.63 16.87 -6.79
C SER A 169 16.95 18.22 -7.03
N ALA A 170 16.13 18.71 -6.09
CA ALA A 170 15.50 20.02 -6.17
C ALA A 170 16.54 21.16 -6.16
N THR A 171 17.58 21.04 -5.32
CA THR A 171 18.68 22.01 -5.25
C THR A 171 19.47 22.04 -6.56
N LEU A 172 19.76 20.86 -7.15
CA LEU A 172 20.44 20.76 -8.44
C LEU A 172 19.59 21.35 -9.57
N ALA A 173 18.28 21.06 -9.60
CA ALA A 173 17.37 21.59 -10.60
C ALA A 173 17.27 23.13 -10.54
N ALA A 174 17.23 23.71 -9.34
CA ALA A 174 17.27 25.16 -9.15
C ALA A 174 18.58 25.77 -9.70
N GLY A 175 19.72 25.15 -9.41
CA GLY A 175 21.01 25.59 -9.95
C GLY A 175 21.09 25.50 -11.48
N TYR A 176 20.50 24.47 -12.10
CA TYR A 176 20.43 24.37 -13.56
C TYR A 176 19.48 25.39 -14.17
N ALA A 177 18.38 25.72 -13.50
CA ALA A 177 17.46 26.76 -13.96
C ALA A 177 18.15 28.14 -13.98
N GLU A 178 18.87 28.50 -12.91
CA GLU A 178 19.65 29.75 -12.86
C GLU A 178 20.73 29.80 -13.95
N GLN A 179 21.43 28.68 -14.18
CA GLN A 179 22.44 28.61 -15.25
C GLN A 179 21.83 28.73 -16.66
N ALA A 180 20.66 28.15 -16.87
CA ALA A 180 19.93 28.24 -18.14
C ALA A 180 19.44 29.66 -18.41
N GLU A 181 18.91 30.34 -17.38
CA GLU A 181 18.49 31.74 -17.45
C GLU A 181 19.68 32.65 -17.80
N ALA A 182 20.80 32.50 -17.09
CA ALA A 182 22.01 33.26 -17.38
C ALA A 182 22.59 32.96 -18.78
N ALA A 183 22.42 31.73 -19.30
CA ALA A 183 22.81 31.38 -20.66
C ALA A 183 21.89 32.01 -21.71
N ALA A 184 20.58 32.06 -21.45
CA ALA A 184 19.61 32.72 -22.30
C ALA A 184 19.88 34.22 -22.40
N ASP A 185 20.20 34.88 -21.29
CA ASP A 185 20.55 36.31 -21.26
C ASP A 185 21.83 36.62 -22.05
N ARG A 186 22.83 35.73 -21.96
CA ARG A 186 24.04 35.85 -22.78
C ARG A 186 23.71 35.64 -24.25
N ALA A 187 22.92 34.64 -24.61
CA ALA A 187 22.53 34.42 -26.01
C ALA A 187 21.75 35.62 -26.57
N ALA A 188 20.88 36.23 -25.76
CA ALA A 188 20.14 37.44 -26.11
C ALA A 188 21.05 38.64 -26.31
N SER A 189 22.14 38.79 -25.53
CA SER A 189 23.08 39.91 -25.69
C SER A 189 23.97 39.81 -26.93
N TYR A 190 24.17 38.61 -27.47
CA TYR A 190 24.86 38.38 -28.74
C TYR A 190 23.93 38.37 -29.96
N ALA A 191 22.60 38.41 -29.75
CA ALA A 191 21.65 38.51 -30.84
C ALA A 191 21.66 39.94 -31.43
N PRO A 192 21.97 40.12 -32.72
CA PRO A 192 21.95 41.44 -33.33
C PRO A 192 20.52 42.00 -33.35
N THR A 193 20.38 43.29 -33.05
CA THR A 193 19.08 43.98 -32.97
C THR A 193 18.34 44.04 -34.31
N GLU A 194 19.04 43.89 -35.43
CA GLU A 194 18.48 43.58 -36.76
C GLU A 194 19.46 42.72 -37.59
N GLY A 195 18.93 41.69 -38.26
CA GLY A 195 19.62 40.89 -39.28
C GLY A 195 19.65 39.38 -39.02
N ALA A 196 19.46 38.58 -40.08
CA ALA A 196 19.40 37.12 -40.01
C ALA A 196 20.78 36.48 -39.76
N VAL A 197 20.85 35.55 -38.80
CA VAL A 197 22.07 34.84 -38.41
C VAL A 197 22.51 33.89 -39.54
N LEU A 198 23.67 34.17 -40.16
CA LEU A 198 24.27 33.32 -41.18
C LEU A 198 25.03 32.15 -40.52
N SER A 199 24.64 30.94 -40.92
CA SER A 199 25.20 29.65 -40.48
C SER A 199 26.72 29.58 -40.62
N VAL A 200 27.40 29.24 -39.54
CA VAL A 200 28.79 28.76 -39.57
C VAL A 200 28.80 27.28 -39.96
N ASN A 201 29.49 26.96 -41.06
CA ASN A 201 29.76 25.65 -41.67
C ASN A 201 28.84 25.10 -42.79
N GLY A 202 27.94 25.89 -43.37
CA GLY A 202 27.39 25.58 -44.71
C GLY A 202 26.66 24.23 -44.86
N LYS A 203 26.20 23.62 -43.77
CA LYS A 203 25.32 22.46 -43.78
C LYS A 203 24.07 22.77 -42.97
N SER A 204 22.95 22.93 -43.66
CA SER A 204 21.63 23.02 -43.05
C SER A 204 21.24 21.67 -42.45
N GLY A 205 21.25 21.57 -41.13
CA GLY A 205 20.80 20.41 -40.36
C GLY A 205 20.93 20.69 -38.87
N ALA A 206 20.00 20.19 -38.05
CA ALA A 206 19.96 20.45 -36.61
C ALA A 206 21.31 20.08 -35.94
N VAL A 207 22.02 21.09 -35.45
CA VAL A 207 23.29 20.91 -34.73
C VAL A 207 22.96 20.57 -33.28
N ARG A 208 23.27 19.35 -32.86
CA ARG A 208 23.16 18.94 -31.45
C ARG A 208 24.48 19.25 -30.77
N LEU A 209 24.57 20.45 -30.19
CA LEU A 209 25.74 20.88 -29.40
C LEU A 209 25.58 20.38 -27.98
N ASN A 210 26.62 19.76 -27.41
CA ASN A 210 26.67 19.43 -25.99
C ASN A 210 27.26 20.60 -25.18
N ALA A 211 27.21 20.54 -23.85
CA ALA A 211 27.65 21.63 -22.98
C ALA A 211 29.13 22.04 -23.16
N LEU A 212 29.98 21.13 -23.67
CA LEU A 212 31.37 21.43 -24.02
C LEU A 212 31.48 22.21 -25.35
N ASP A 213 30.65 21.86 -26.33
CA ASP A 213 30.69 22.45 -27.68
C ASP A 213 30.24 23.92 -27.70
N VAL A 214 29.41 24.35 -26.74
CA VAL A 214 28.92 25.74 -26.57
C VAL A 214 29.61 26.52 -25.46
N TRP A 215 30.68 25.99 -24.87
CA TRP A 215 31.44 26.65 -23.79
C TRP A 215 30.59 26.99 -22.57
N ALA A 216 29.51 26.24 -22.34
CA ALA A 216 28.62 26.40 -21.18
C ALA A 216 29.25 25.89 -19.88
N LEU A 217 30.38 25.18 -19.97
CA LEU A 217 31.28 24.91 -18.86
C LEU A 217 32.56 25.76 -19.03
N PRO A 218 33.02 26.51 -18.02
CA PRO A 218 34.34 27.11 -18.08
C PRO A 218 35.37 25.98 -18.18
N ARG A 219 36.24 26.01 -19.19
CA ARG A 219 37.38 25.09 -19.21
C ARG A 219 38.18 25.35 -17.94
N PRO A 220 38.44 24.33 -17.10
CA PRO A 220 39.34 24.49 -15.98
C PRO A 220 40.65 25.03 -16.56
N VAL A 221 41.09 26.19 -16.07
CA VAL A 221 42.50 26.55 -16.25
C VAL A 221 43.24 25.48 -15.47
N SER A 222 43.76 24.48 -16.17
CA SER A 222 44.57 23.45 -15.53
C SER A 222 45.70 24.20 -14.81
N PRO A 223 45.79 24.12 -13.47
CA PRO A 223 46.91 24.73 -12.78
C PRO A 223 48.20 24.18 -13.37
N LYS A 224 49.22 25.02 -13.47
CA LYS A 224 50.57 24.49 -13.72
C LYS A 224 50.87 23.46 -12.63
N ILE A 225 51.48 22.35 -13.00
CA ILE A 225 51.78 21.23 -12.10
C ILE A 225 52.41 21.78 -10.81
N GLY A 226 51.78 21.54 -9.66
CA GLY A 226 52.22 22.01 -8.34
C GLY A 226 51.74 23.40 -7.90
N GLN A 227 50.82 24.07 -8.61
CA GLN A 227 50.29 25.39 -8.23
C GLN A 227 48.79 25.36 -7.90
N LEU A 228 48.34 26.28 -7.05
CA LEU A 228 46.92 26.48 -6.74
C LEU A 228 46.34 27.55 -7.66
N VAL A 229 45.08 27.35 -8.08
CA VAL A 229 44.31 28.39 -8.78
C VAL A 229 43.71 29.32 -7.74
N ARG A 230 44.09 30.58 -7.77
CA ARG A 230 43.56 31.61 -6.88
C ARG A 230 42.61 32.50 -7.65
N VAL A 231 41.45 32.75 -7.05
CA VAL A 231 40.49 33.74 -7.54
C VAL A 231 41.00 35.13 -7.15
N VAL A 232 41.45 35.89 -8.14
CA VAL A 232 41.99 37.25 -7.97
C VAL A 232 40.87 38.25 -7.82
N LYS A 233 39.77 38.06 -8.58
CA LYS A 233 38.61 38.93 -8.52
C LYS A 233 37.37 38.19 -9.01
N VAL A 234 36.24 38.47 -8.37
CA VAL A 234 34.92 38.05 -8.82
C VAL A 234 34.20 39.29 -9.34
N ASP A 235 33.80 39.27 -10.60
CA ASP A 235 32.94 40.32 -11.13
C ASP A 235 31.51 40.09 -10.62
N ALA A 236 31.07 40.94 -9.69
CA ALA A 236 29.81 40.79 -8.99
C ALA A 236 28.57 40.94 -9.90
N SER A 237 28.73 41.50 -11.10
CA SER A 237 27.63 41.70 -12.05
C SER A 237 27.45 40.56 -13.04
N THR A 238 28.50 39.78 -13.28
CA THR A 238 28.54 38.74 -14.34
C THR A 238 28.90 37.35 -13.82
N GLY A 239 29.39 37.24 -12.58
CA GLY A 239 29.90 35.98 -12.01
C GLY A 239 31.25 35.54 -12.60
N ALA A 240 31.86 36.35 -13.47
CA ALA A 240 33.13 36.03 -14.11
C ALA A 240 34.28 36.04 -13.08
N LEU A 241 35.02 34.93 -13.02
CA LEU A 241 36.20 34.77 -12.16
C LEU A 241 37.45 35.17 -12.93
N THR A 242 38.18 36.16 -12.42
CA THR A 242 39.56 36.40 -12.84
C THR A 242 40.47 35.56 -11.94
N VAL A 243 41.18 34.60 -12.53
CA VAL A 243 42.01 33.63 -11.81
C VAL A 243 43.47 33.74 -12.22
N ASP A 244 44.38 33.52 -11.27
CA ASP A 244 45.80 33.29 -11.52
C ASP A 244 46.26 31.97 -10.90
N THR A 245 47.47 31.54 -11.25
CA THR A 245 48.12 30.39 -10.61
C THR A 245 49.17 30.90 -9.63
N ILE A 246 49.04 30.52 -8.37
CA ILE A 246 49.98 30.86 -7.30
C ILE A 246 50.66 29.60 -6.77
N SER A 247 51.97 29.67 -6.53
CA SER A 247 52.64 28.60 -5.78
C SER A 247 52.14 28.61 -4.35
N THR A 248 51.92 27.43 -3.75
CA THR A 248 51.62 27.27 -2.32
C THR A 248 52.62 28.00 -1.41
N ASP A 249 53.81 28.28 -1.91
CA ASP A 249 54.87 28.93 -1.15
C ASP A 249 54.65 30.43 -0.93
N SER A 250 54.00 31.08 -1.89
CA SER A 250 53.76 32.53 -1.88
C SER A 250 52.74 32.97 -0.81
N LEU A 251 52.03 32.03 -0.18
CA LEU A 251 51.11 32.27 0.94
C LEU A 251 51.83 32.28 2.32
N SER A 252 53.09 31.85 2.39
CA SER A 252 53.82 31.63 3.66
C SER A 252 55.02 32.56 3.90
N GLY A 253 55.30 33.50 3.00
CA GLY A 253 56.44 34.43 3.10
C GLY A 253 57.81 33.84 2.77
N LEU A 254 57.92 32.52 2.56
CA LEU A 254 59.12 31.79 2.10
C LEU A 254 58.73 30.75 1.03
N GLY A 255 59.40 30.79 -0.12
CA GLY A 255 59.42 29.86 -1.26
C GLY A 255 59.85 28.43 -0.92
N SER A 256 59.52 27.43 -1.74
CA SER A 256 60.03 26.04 -1.58
C SER A 256 61.56 25.98 -1.59
N GLU A 257 62.19 26.73 -2.48
CA GLU A 257 63.66 26.81 -2.60
C GLU A 257 64.28 27.51 -1.37
N GLU A 258 63.64 28.55 -0.86
CA GLU A 258 64.08 29.27 0.35
C GLU A 258 63.90 28.42 1.62
N LYS A 259 62.83 27.62 1.70
CA LYS A 259 62.63 26.62 2.77
C LYS A 259 63.71 25.54 2.74
N GLU A 260 64.06 25.03 1.55
CA GLU A 260 65.10 24.01 1.41
C GLU A 260 66.49 24.56 1.77
N LEU A 261 66.81 25.77 1.30
CA LEU A 261 68.06 26.46 1.64
C LEU A 261 68.15 26.77 3.15
N LEU A 262 67.05 27.18 3.78
CA LEU A 262 66.99 27.42 5.22
C LEU A 262 67.15 26.12 6.02
N LEU A 263 66.49 25.02 5.61
CA LEU A 263 66.66 23.72 6.25
C LEU A 263 68.10 23.19 6.12
N LYS A 264 68.76 23.40 4.98
CA LYS A 264 70.19 23.08 4.80
C LYS A 264 71.09 23.93 5.71
N LEU A 265 70.84 25.24 5.78
CA LEU A 265 71.58 26.16 6.64
C LEU A 265 71.43 25.77 8.13
N LEU A 266 70.20 25.57 8.60
CA LEU A 266 69.91 25.17 9.97
C LEU A 266 70.46 23.77 10.27
N GLY A 267 70.36 22.82 9.33
CA GLY A 267 70.92 21.48 9.47
C GLY A 267 72.46 21.43 9.55
N SER A 268 73.16 22.47 9.10
CA SER A 268 74.63 22.56 9.16
C SER A 268 75.18 23.06 10.51
N VAL A 269 74.32 23.52 11.42
CA VAL A 269 74.71 24.05 12.72
C VAL A 269 74.74 22.95 13.79
N SER A 270 75.82 22.87 14.56
CA SER A 270 75.94 21.96 15.71
C SER A 270 75.21 22.52 16.93
N TYR A 271 73.91 22.23 17.06
CA TYR A 271 73.12 22.64 18.22
C TYR A 271 73.52 21.87 19.48
N THR A 272 73.88 22.60 20.54
CA THR A 272 74.21 22.04 21.87
C THR A 272 72.97 21.83 22.74
N ASP A 273 71.84 22.49 22.42
CA ASP A 273 70.54 22.34 23.09
C ASP A 273 69.62 21.39 22.29
N SER A 274 68.97 20.46 22.98
CA SER A 274 68.00 19.52 22.42
C SER A 274 66.70 20.19 21.97
N SER A 275 66.35 21.36 22.53
CA SER A 275 65.18 22.13 22.12
C SER A 275 65.28 22.59 20.65
N ALA A 276 66.45 23.07 20.24
CA ALA A 276 66.71 23.54 18.88
C ALA A 276 66.71 22.41 17.85
N LYS A 277 67.19 21.21 18.22
CA LYS A 277 67.13 20.01 17.38
C LYS A 277 65.69 19.55 17.14
N ASN A 278 64.86 19.55 18.19
CA ASN A 278 63.45 19.18 18.09
C ASN A 278 62.66 20.19 17.23
N ALA A 279 62.97 21.49 17.38
CA ALA A 279 62.36 22.53 16.53
C ALA A 279 62.73 22.34 15.05
N LEU A 280 63.99 21.98 14.73
CA LEU A 280 64.41 21.69 13.37
C LEU A 280 63.72 20.45 12.77
N GLU A 281 63.58 19.37 13.54
CA GLU A 281 62.83 18.18 13.11
C GLU A 281 61.33 18.48 12.89
N ALA A 282 60.72 19.26 13.77
CA ALA A 282 59.35 19.71 13.59
C ALA A 282 59.19 20.58 12.32
N LEU A 283 60.17 21.45 12.04
CA LEU A 283 60.19 22.29 10.85
C LEU A 283 60.34 21.47 9.56
N LYS A 284 61.23 20.46 9.55
CA LYS A 284 61.37 19.51 8.43
C LYS A 284 60.04 18.82 8.14
N LYS A 285 59.35 18.35 9.18
CA LYS A 285 58.05 17.69 9.05
C LYS A 285 56.94 18.63 8.56
N LEU A 286 56.97 19.89 9.00
CA LEU A 286 55.99 20.91 8.59
C LEU A 286 56.17 21.33 7.12
N TRP A 287 57.40 21.30 6.61
CA TRP A 287 57.74 21.70 5.24
C TRP A 287 57.94 20.53 4.28
N ASP A 288 57.69 19.30 4.71
CA ASP A 288 57.66 18.14 3.84
C ASP A 288 56.43 18.21 2.94
N THR A 289 56.62 18.69 1.71
CA THR A 289 55.57 18.80 0.67
C THR A 289 55.51 17.57 -0.22
N THR A 290 56.12 16.45 0.17
CA THR A 290 55.99 15.20 -0.58
C THR A 290 54.49 14.84 -0.64
N PRO A 291 53.86 14.82 -1.83
CA PRO A 291 52.44 14.49 -1.92
C PRO A 291 52.23 13.10 -1.33
N PRO A 292 51.19 12.85 -0.53
CA PRO A 292 50.81 11.49 -0.22
C PRO A 292 50.59 10.76 -1.55
N THR A 293 51.15 9.56 -1.65
CA THR A 293 50.99 8.64 -2.78
C THR A 293 49.54 8.69 -3.29
N PRO A 294 49.28 8.74 -4.61
CA PRO A 294 47.91 8.72 -5.12
C PRO A 294 47.14 7.57 -4.47
N LEU A 295 45.96 7.86 -3.92
CA LEU A 295 45.05 6.81 -3.46
C LEU A 295 44.81 5.85 -4.63
N PRO A 296 44.84 4.52 -4.43
CA PRO A 296 44.52 3.58 -5.49
C PRO A 296 43.12 3.91 -6.04
N ASP A 297 42.96 3.90 -7.36
CA ASP A 297 41.63 3.97 -7.99
C ASP A 297 40.74 2.91 -7.32
N PRO A 298 39.49 3.22 -6.96
CA PRO A 298 38.61 2.23 -6.37
C PRO A 298 38.46 1.04 -7.33
N ASP A 299 38.65 -0.18 -6.85
CA ASP A 299 38.40 -1.39 -7.63
C ASP A 299 36.91 -1.44 -8.00
N ILE A 300 36.59 -1.12 -9.26
CA ILE A 300 35.24 -1.21 -9.81
C ILE A 300 35.05 -2.64 -10.36
N ILE A 301 34.16 -3.39 -9.72
CA ILE A 301 33.71 -4.72 -10.15
C ILE A 301 32.50 -4.51 -11.09
N PRO A 302 32.63 -4.77 -12.41
CA PRO A 302 31.56 -4.50 -13.37
C PRO A 302 30.44 -5.54 -13.27
N VAL A 303 29.23 -5.16 -13.68
CA VAL A 303 28.10 -6.09 -13.83
C VAL A 303 28.30 -6.96 -15.07
N GLU A 304 28.31 -8.28 -14.89
CA GLU A 304 28.46 -9.24 -15.99
C GLU A 304 27.11 -9.72 -16.52
N LYS A 305 26.13 -9.91 -15.64
CA LYS A 305 24.82 -10.47 -15.99
C LYS A 305 23.70 -9.97 -15.08
N VAL A 306 22.52 -9.77 -15.67
CA VAL A 306 21.24 -9.62 -14.97
C VAL A 306 20.38 -10.84 -15.30
N THR A 307 19.71 -11.42 -14.30
CA THR A 307 18.81 -12.58 -14.47
C THR A 307 17.50 -12.35 -13.74
N LEU A 308 16.38 -12.44 -14.45
CA LEU A 308 15.03 -12.38 -13.91
C LEU A 308 14.58 -13.73 -13.33
N SER A 309 13.75 -13.69 -12.30
CA SER A 309 13.17 -14.90 -11.69
C SER A 309 12.20 -15.65 -12.63
N GLN A 310 11.58 -14.93 -13.56
CA GLN A 310 10.64 -15.47 -14.55
C GLN A 310 10.77 -14.72 -15.87
N HIS A 311 10.43 -15.38 -16.99
CA HIS A 311 10.53 -14.81 -18.34
C HIS A 311 9.17 -14.71 -19.04
N THR A 312 8.13 -15.31 -18.44
CA THR A 312 6.75 -15.25 -18.89
C THR A 312 5.82 -15.12 -17.68
N LEU A 313 4.87 -14.20 -17.73
CA LEU A 313 3.85 -13.97 -16.71
C LEU A 313 2.47 -13.86 -17.35
N GLU A 314 1.47 -14.52 -16.77
CA GLU A 314 0.06 -14.34 -17.14
C GLU A 314 -0.68 -13.70 -15.97
N LEU A 315 -1.29 -12.54 -16.23
CA LEU A 315 -2.00 -11.75 -15.21
C LEU A 315 -3.41 -11.42 -15.69
N SER A 316 -4.37 -11.36 -14.78
CA SER A 316 -5.69 -10.83 -15.09
C SER A 316 -5.68 -9.32 -14.91
N ARG A 317 -6.44 -8.58 -15.73
CA ARG A 317 -6.46 -7.12 -15.62
C ARG A 317 -6.84 -6.68 -14.19
N GLY A 318 -6.00 -5.85 -13.58
CA GLY A 318 -6.13 -5.39 -12.20
C GLY A 318 -5.30 -6.19 -11.18
N SER A 319 -4.72 -7.33 -11.54
CA SER A 319 -3.86 -8.10 -10.65
C SER A 319 -2.41 -7.59 -10.66
N THR A 320 -1.65 -7.98 -9.63
CA THR A 320 -0.21 -7.68 -9.52
C THR A 320 0.61 -8.95 -9.32
N ALA A 321 1.87 -8.96 -9.75
CA ALA A 321 2.85 -10.00 -9.46
C ALA A 321 4.24 -9.41 -9.23
N ASP A 322 5.05 -10.10 -8.44
CA ASP A 322 6.41 -9.67 -8.15
C ASP A 322 7.41 -10.39 -9.05
N LEU A 323 8.28 -9.61 -9.68
CA LEU A 323 9.35 -10.07 -10.56
C LEU A 323 10.68 -9.58 -9.99
N SER A 324 11.55 -10.52 -9.62
CA SER A 324 12.85 -10.19 -9.03
C SER A 324 13.97 -10.32 -10.05
N ALA A 325 15.00 -9.48 -9.90
CA ALA A 325 16.21 -9.49 -10.71
C ALA A 325 17.42 -9.77 -9.81
N SER A 326 18.36 -10.58 -10.31
CA SER A 326 19.63 -10.87 -9.66
C SER A 326 20.80 -10.43 -10.55
N ILE A 327 21.83 -9.86 -9.92
CA ILE A 327 23.04 -9.35 -10.58
C ILE A 327 24.19 -10.31 -10.30
N ALA A 328 25.00 -10.59 -11.32
CA ALA A 328 26.26 -11.32 -11.18
C ALA A 328 27.44 -10.48 -11.70
N PRO A 329 28.59 -10.49 -11.00
CA PRO A 329 28.80 -11.15 -9.70
C PRO A 329 28.11 -10.40 -8.55
N PRO A 330 27.84 -11.05 -7.40
CA PRO A 330 27.09 -10.46 -6.28
C PRO A 330 27.84 -9.32 -5.56
N ASP A 331 29.12 -9.13 -5.84
CA ASP A 331 29.99 -8.06 -5.35
C ASP A 331 30.23 -6.95 -6.38
N ALA A 332 29.44 -6.91 -7.48
CA ALA A 332 29.46 -5.80 -8.43
C ALA A 332 29.29 -4.45 -7.70
N THR A 333 30.08 -3.45 -8.12
CA THR A 333 30.15 -2.12 -7.48
C THR A 333 28.84 -1.35 -7.57
N ASP A 334 28.09 -1.52 -8.67
CA ASP A 334 26.74 -0.96 -8.84
C ASP A 334 25.73 -2.10 -9.00
N GLN A 335 24.80 -2.19 -8.05
CA GLN A 335 23.74 -3.21 -8.02
C GLN A 335 22.35 -2.61 -8.30
N THR A 336 22.31 -1.40 -8.86
CA THR A 336 21.07 -0.69 -9.15
C THR A 336 20.38 -1.32 -10.35
N VAL A 337 19.18 -1.86 -10.14
CA VAL A 337 18.32 -2.38 -11.20
C VAL A 337 17.30 -1.33 -11.62
N LEU A 338 17.36 -0.92 -12.87
CA LEU A 338 16.37 -0.05 -13.51
C LEU A 338 15.33 -0.90 -14.24
N TRP A 339 14.06 -0.62 -13.96
CA TRP A 339 12.94 -1.30 -14.60
C TRP A 339 12.33 -0.44 -15.70
N SER A 340 11.98 -1.08 -16.81
CA SER A 340 11.25 -0.45 -17.90
C SER A 340 10.19 -1.40 -18.44
N VAL A 341 9.15 -0.87 -19.06
CA VAL A 341 8.07 -1.67 -19.63
C VAL A 341 7.63 -1.09 -20.96
N SER A 342 7.31 -1.97 -21.91
CA SER A 342 6.79 -1.59 -23.22
C SER A 342 5.76 -2.59 -23.72
N PRO A 343 4.53 -2.15 -24.08
CA PRO A 343 4.00 -0.79 -23.95
C PRO A 343 3.48 -0.50 -22.52
N THR A 344 3.58 0.76 -22.10
CA THR A 344 3.25 1.22 -20.73
C THR A 344 1.74 1.30 -20.44
N ASP A 345 0.87 1.22 -21.46
CA ASP A 345 -0.59 1.25 -21.28
C ASP A 345 -1.18 -0.14 -20.94
N ILE A 346 -0.40 -1.21 -21.12
CA ILE A 346 -0.80 -2.59 -20.86
C ILE A 346 -0.36 -3.04 -19.47
N VAL A 347 0.87 -2.73 -19.08
CA VAL A 347 1.49 -3.12 -17.81
C VAL A 347 2.31 -1.96 -17.27
N SER A 348 2.31 -1.77 -15.94
CA SER A 348 3.28 -0.93 -15.24
C SER A 348 4.18 -1.79 -14.35
N VAL A 349 5.41 -1.33 -14.12
CA VAL A 349 6.35 -1.97 -13.19
C VAL A 349 6.91 -0.90 -12.25
N ASP A 350 6.92 -1.21 -10.96
CA ASP A 350 7.52 -0.37 -9.92
C ASP A 350 8.38 -1.23 -9.00
N ALA A 351 9.70 -0.99 -9.00
CA ALA A 351 10.68 -1.78 -8.24
C ALA A 351 10.53 -3.32 -8.37
N GLY A 352 10.15 -3.81 -9.56
CA GLY A 352 9.90 -5.24 -9.83
C GLY A 352 8.47 -5.71 -9.57
N ARG A 353 7.61 -4.88 -8.99
CA ARG A 353 6.17 -5.16 -8.86
C ARG A 353 5.44 -4.81 -10.15
N VAL A 354 4.97 -5.83 -10.85
CA VAL A 354 4.28 -5.75 -12.14
C VAL A 354 2.77 -5.65 -11.92
N THR A 355 2.12 -4.64 -12.49
CA THR A 355 0.67 -4.41 -12.40
C THR A 355 0.01 -4.47 -13.77
N ALA A 356 -1.03 -5.28 -13.91
CA ALA A 356 -1.77 -5.46 -15.16
C ALA A 356 -2.84 -4.38 -15.34
N LEU A 357 -2.70 -3.53 -16.35
CA LEU A 357 -3.57 -2.37 -16.58
C LEU A 357 -4.64 -2.63 -17.64
N LYS A 358 -4.24 -3.24 -18.76
CA LYS A 358 -5.10 -3.43 -19.94
C LYS A 358 -4.77 -4.75 -20.63
N LYS A 359 -5.79 -5.38 -21.20
CA LYS A 359 -5.66 -6.63 -21.98
C LYS A 359 -4.66 -6.45 -23.12
N GLY A 360 -3.72 -7.38 -23.25
CA GLY A 360 -2.69 -7.36 -24.28
C GLY A 360 -1.38 -7.99 -23.80
N SER A 361 -0.28 -7.76 -24.51
CA SER A 361 1.05 -8.28 -24.15
C SER A 361 2.05 -7.14 -24.04
N ALA A 362 2.86 -7.15 -22.99
CA ALA A 362 3.93 -6.19 -22.73
C ALA A 362 5.21 -6.90 -22.31
N VAL A 363 6.34 -6.26 -22.53
CA VAL A 363 7.66 -6.74 -22.10
C VAL A 363 8.15 -5.85 -20.98
N VAL A 364 8.47 -6.47 -19.86
CA VAL A 364 9.13 -5.83 -18.71
C VAL A 364 10.62 -6.14 -18.80
N THR A 365 11.47 -5.13 -18.74
CA THR A 365 12.93 -5.27 -18.85
C THR A 365 13.60 -4.71 -17.60
N ALA A 366 14.46 -5.53 -16.98
CA ALA A 366 15.36 -5.13 -15.91
C ALA A 366 16.75 -4.88 -16.49
N THR A 367 17.32 -3.72 -16.20
CA THR A 367 18.62 -3.29 -16.72
C THR A 367 19.51 -2.84 -15.57
N SER A 368 20.76 -3.29 -15.56
CA SER A 368 21.81 -2.82 -14.63
C SER A 368 23.07 -2.55 -15.46
N ASP A 369 23.58 -1.33 -15.38
CA ASP A 369 24.63 -0.83 -16.29
C ASP A 369 24.30 -1.12 -17.78
N SER A 370 25.08 -1.97 -18.44
CA SER A 370 24.95 -2.35 -19.85
C SER A 370 24.27 -3.70 -20.06
N LYS A 371 23.83 -4.36 -19.00
CA LYS A 371 23.23 -5.70 -19.03
C LYS A 371 21.74 -5.63 -18.75
N SER A 372 20.97 -6.45 -19.45
CA SER A 372 19.52 -6.48 -19.32
C SER A 372 18.96 -7.89 -19.48
N ASP A 373 17.83 -8.14 -18.83
CA ASP A 373 17.01 -9.32 -19.03
C ASP A 373 15.52 -8.92 -19.09
N SER A 374 14.68 -9.74 -19.72
CA SER A 374 13.29 -9.36 -20.03
C SER A 374 12.27 -10.48 -19.78
N CYS A 375 11.08 -10.09 -19.33
CA CYS A 375 9.94 -10.95 -19.10
C CYS A 375 8.74 -10.50 -19.95
N THR A 376 8.11 -11.45 -20.65
CA THR A 376 6.89 -11.20 -21.41
C THR A 376 5.67 -11.39 -20.51
N VAL A 377 4.90 -10.32 -20.32
CA VAL A 377 3.68 -10.30 -19.52
C VAL A 377 2.47 -10.30 -20.45
N THR A 378 1.61 -11.29 -20.30
CA THR A 378 0.33 -11.37 -21.02
C THR A 378 -0.81 -11.05 -20.07
N VAL A 379 -1.53 -9.97 -20.36
CA VAL A 379 -2.69 -9.53 -19.60
C VAL A 379 -3.96 -10.10 -20.23
N THR A 380 -4.64 -10.95 -19.47
CA THR A 380 -5.95 -11.52 -19.79
C THR A 380 -7.08 -10.60 -19.28
N PRO A 381 -8.31 -10.73 -19.81
CA PRO A 381 -9.43 -9.96 -19.32
C PRO A 381 -9.67 -10.18 -17.81
N ALA A 382 -10.26 -9.17 -17.16
CA ALA A 382 -10.62 -9.30 -15.75
C ALA A 382 -11.63 -10.46 -15.55
N VAL A 383 -11.38 -11.28 -14.53
CA VAL A 383 -12.29 -12.33 -14.08
C VAL A 383 -12.82 -11.93 -12.72
N TYR A 384 -14.14 -11.84 -12.60
CA TYR A 384 -14.84 -11.53 -11.36
C TYR A 384 -15.42 -12.82 -10.79
N ARG A 385 -15.04 -13.16 -9.56
CA ARG A 385 -15.67 -14.24 -8.77
C ARG A 385 -16.54 -13.57 -7.72
N ILE A 386 -17.85 -13.58 -7.95
CA ILE A 386 -18.81 -12.83 -7.14
C ILE A 386 -19.52 -13.82 -6.24
N GLU A 387 -19.15 -13.83 -4.98
CA GLU A 387 -19.89 -14.50 -3.93
C GLU A 387 -21.17 -13.71 -3.69
N THR A 388 -22.31 -14.36 -3.86
CA THR A 388 -23.61 -13.69 -3.93
C THR A 388 -24.21 -13.43 -2.56
N ALA A 389 -23.77 -14.16 -1.54
CA ALA A 389 -24.21 -14.01 -0.18
C ALA A 389 -23.19 -14.54 0.84
N HIS A 390 -23.21 -13.97 2.04
CA HIS A 390 -22.37 -14.36 3.18
C HIS A 390 -23.17 -14.39 4.47
N THR A 391 -22.84 -15.33 5.36
CA THR A 391 -23.25 -15.28 6.77
C THR A 391 -22.48 -14.18 7.52
N ASP A 392 -22.87 -13.89 8.76
CA ASP A 392 -22.12 -12.98 9.65
C ASP A 392 -20.68 -13.47 9.92
N SER A 393 -20.40 -14.77 9.72
CA SER A 393 -19.07 -15.37 9.81
C SER A 393 -18.26 -15.29 8.50
N GLY A 394 -18.86 -14.81 7.40
CA GLY A 394 -18.24 -14.72 6.08
C GLY A 394 -18.39 -15.97 5.20
N ASP A 395 -19.03 -17.03 5.70
CA ASP A 395 -19.22 -18.28 4.96
C ASP A 395 -20.34 -18.15 3.92
N ILE A 396 -20.27 -18.92 2.83
CA ILE A 396 -21.38 -19.03 1.87
C ILE A 396 -22.53 -19.80 2.55
N PRO A 397 -23.69 -19.17 2.80
CA PRO A 397 -24.75 -19.83 3.55
C PRO A 397 -25.42 -20.92 2.70
N ALA A 398 -25.67 -22.07 3.31
CA ALA A 398 -26.57 -23.09 2.79
C ALA A 398 -27.86 -23.08 3.60
N TRP A 399 -29.01 -23.00 2.92
CA TRP A 399 -30.31 -22.94 3.61
C TRP A 399 -31.06 -24.25 3.49
N ASP A 400 -31.31 -24.86 4.64
CA ASP A 400 -31.94 -26.18 4.76
C ASP A 400 -33.38 -26.12 5.29
N THR A 401 -33.84 -24.93 5.69
CA THR A 401 -35.07 -24.73 6.46
C THR A 401 -36.26 -24.28 5.62
N TYR A 402 -36.07 -23.93 4.35
CA TYR A 402 -37.18 -23.64 3.43
C TYR A 402 -37.78 -24.95 2.88
N PRO A 403 -39.11 -25.04 2.64
CA PRO A 403 -39.71 -26.26 2.10
C PRO A 403 -39.07 -26.67 0.76
N SER A 404 -38.84 -27.97 0.60
CA SER A 404 -38.30 -28.52 -0.64
C SER A 404 -39.25 -28.26 -1.81
N LYS A 405 -38.69 -27.95 -3.00
CA LYS A 405 -39.43 -27.57 -4.22
C LYS A 405 -38.92 -28.35 -5.42
N SER A 406 -39.78 -28.53 -6.42
CA SER A 406 -39.38 -29.07 -7.73
C SER A 406 -38.87 -27.99 -8.69
N GLU A 407 -39.07 -26.70 -8.38
CA GLU A 407 -38.74 -25.57 -9.25
C GLU A 407 -38.23 -24.36 -8.42
N PHE A 408 -37.28 -23.60 -8.96
CA PHE A 408 -36.73 -22.37 -8.37
C PHE A 408 -36.30 -21.38 -9.45
N PHE A 409 -36.52 -20.08 -9.23
CA PHE A 409 -36.24 -19.02 -10.20
C PHE A 409 -35.47 -17.88 -9.55
N MET A 410 -34.52 -17.33 -10.29
CA MET A 410 -33.67 -16.24 -9.84
C MET A 410 -33.44 -15.24 -10.98
N PRO A 411 -33.69 -13.94 -10.78
CA PRO A 411 -33.29 -12.91 -11.73
C PRO A 411 -31.80 -12.60 -11.60
N LEU A 412 -31.18 -12.27 -12.72
CA LEU A 412 -29.80 -11.83 -12.83
C LEU A 412 -29.76 -10.68 -13.82
N THR A 413 -29.37 -9.50 -13.38
CA THR A 413 -29.22 -8.32 -14.24
C THR A 413 -27.78 -7.87 -14.26
N ALA A 414 -27.17 -7.73 -15.45
CA ALA A 414 -25.82 -7.18 -15.53
C ALA A 414 -25.83 -5.66 -15.29
N LYS A 415 -25.03 -5.20 -14.33
CA LYS A 415 -24.83 -3.77 -14.02
C LYS A 415 -23.79 -3.12 -14.94
N LYS A 416 -22.90 -3.94 -15.52
CA LYS A 416 -21.83 -3.52 -16.43
C LYS A 416 -21.99 -4.14 -17.81
N ALA A 417 -21.58 -3.41 -18.85
CA ALA A 417 -21.50 -3.95 -20.21
C ALA A 417 -20.22 -4.78 -20.41
N GLY A 418 -20.21 -5.64 -21.43
CA GLY A 418 -19.03 -6.45 -21.77
C GLY A 418 -18.75 -7.57 -20.78
N LEU A 419 -19.77 -8.08 -20.10
CA LEU A 419 -19.64 -9.22 -19.19
C LEU A 419 -20.04 -10.52 -19.90
N LEU A 420 -19.21 -11.54 -19.74
CA LEU A 420 -19.45 -12.92 -20.15
C LEU A 420 -19.69 -13.77 -18.90
N LEU A 421 -20.85 -14.41 -18.81
CA LEU A 421 -21.10 -15.42 -17.79
C LEU A 421 -20.32 -16.69 -18.10
N ARG A 422 -19.38 -17.03 -17.22
CA ARG A 422 -18.46 -18.18 -17.39
C ARG A 422 -18.96 -19.39 -16.63
N SER A 423 -19.28 -19.25 -15.35
CA SER A 423 -19.78 -20.35 -14.54
C SER A 423 -20.66 -19.89 -13.40
N LEU A 424 -21.43 -20.84 -12.87
CA LEU A 424 -22.18 -20.72 -11.63
C LEU A 424 -21.71 -21.84 -10.69
N GLU A 425 -21.30 -21.48 -9.49
CA GLU A 425 -20.86 -22.43 -8.47
C GLU A 425 -21.82 -22.29 -7.28
N PHE A 426 -22.43 -23.38 -6.80
CA PHE A 426 -23.37 -23.31 -5.68
C PHE A 426 -23.56 -24.66 -5.02
N ARG A 427 -24.07 -24.66 -3.79
CA ARG A 427 -24.45 -25.87 -3.05
C ARG A 427 -25.96 -26.01 -3.04
N VAL A 428 -26.46 -27.17 -3.47
CA VAL A 428 -27.90 -27.51 -3.49
C VAL A 428 -28.13 -28.82 -2.75
N LYS A 429 -29.24 -28.94 -2.01
CA LYS A 429 -29.56 -30.18 -1.27
C LYS A 429 -30.69 -30.95 -1.95
N GLY A 430 -30.39 -32.14 -2.47
CA GLY A 430 -31.39 -33.03 -3.05
C GLY A 430 -32.24 -33.67 -1.97
N TYR A 431 -33.58 -33.61 -2.11
CA TYR A 431 -34.49 -34.33 -1.21
C TYR A 431 -34.47 -35.84 -1.50
N MET A 432 -34.44 -36.19 -2.79
CA MET A 432 -34.25 -37.53 -3.32
C MET A 432 -33.27 -37.49 -4.50
N PRO A 433 -32.61 -38.61 -4.83
CA PRO A 433 -31.80 -38.69 -6.04
C PRO A 433 -32.65 -38.41 -7.29
N GLY A 434 -32.10 -37.72 -8.28
CA GLY A 434 -32.82 -37.40 -9.51
C GLY A 434 -32.07 -36.40 -10.36
N LYS A 435 -32.62 -36.02 -11.51
CA LYS A 435 -32.02 -35.00 -12.37
C LYS A 435 -32.55 -33.62 -12.05
N MET A 436 -31.64 -32.64 -11.95
CA MET A 436 -31.95 -31.22 -11.92
C MET A 436 -31.46 -30.57 -13.19
N ARG A 437 -32.35 -29.83 -13.84
CA ARG A 437 -32.11 -29.01 -15.01
C ARG A 437 -31.97 -27.55 -14.58
N THR A 438 -31.03 -26.85 -15.18
CA THR A 438 -30.78 -25.42 -15.00
C THR A 438 -30.83 -24.73 -16.35
N VAL A 439 -31.69 -23.72 -16.50
CA VAL A 439 -31.89 -22.96 -17.74
C VAL A 439 -31.61 -21.49 -17.47
N LEU A 440 -30.78 -20.88 -18.29
CA LEU A 440 -30.64 -19.41 -18.34
C LEU A 440 -31.35 -18.90 -19.59
N ARG A 441 -32.18 -17.87 -19.46
CA ARG A 441 -32.88 -17.21 -20.57
C ARG A 441 -33.06 -15.72 -20.30
N LYS A 442 -33.33 -14.92 -21.34
CA LYS A 442 -33.76 -13.53 -21.11
C LYS A 442 -35.17 -13.52 -20.49
N TYR A 443 -35.42 -12.63 -19.55
CA TYR A 443 -36.75 -12.47 -18.96
C TYR A 443 -37.80 -12.22 -20.06
N GLY A 444 -38.98 -12.83 -19.91
CA GLY A 444 -40.06 -12.75 -20.92
C GLY A 444 -39.86 -13.60 -22.18
N THR A 445 -38.77 -14.36 -22.28
CA THR A 445 -38.49 -15.23 -23.44
C THR A 445 -38.53 -16.71 -23.07
N THR A 446 -38.71 -17.59 -24.06
CA THR A 446 -38.61 -19.06 -23.90
C THR A 446 -37.29 -19.64 -24.42
N THR A 447 -36.50 -18.85 -25.15
CA THR A 447 -35.23 -19.27 -25.73
C THR A 447 -34.16 -19.41 -24.64
N ALA A 448 -33.67 -20.63 -24.44
CA ALA A 448 -32.56 -20.89 -23.54
C ALA A 448 -31.24 -20.39 -24.15
N LEU A 449 -30.50 -19.62 -23.36
CA LEU A 449 -29.10 -19.25 -23.61
C LEU A 449 -28.14 -20.32 -23.07
N ALA A 450 -28.53 -20.98 -21.98
CA ALA A 450 -27.93 -22.20 -21.48
C ALA A 450 -29.02 -23.15 -21.00
N ASP A 451 -28.79 -24.43 -21.18
CA ASP A 451 -29.62 -25.52 -20.68
C ASP A 451 -28.69 -26.65 -20.24
N LYS A 452 -28.58 -26.82 -18.93
CA LYS A 452 -27.66 -27.74 -18.27
C LYS A 452 -28.45 -28.70 -17.41
N ALA A 453 -27.93 -29.91 -17.23
CA ALA A 453 -28.52 -30.87 -16.32
C ALA A 453 -27.42 -31.53 -15.48
N ILE A 454 -27.74 -31.80 -14.22
CA ILE A 454 -26.89 -32.53 -13.29
C ILE A 454 -27.70 -33.63 -12.62
N ASP A 455 -27.01 -34.67 -12.16
CA ASP A 455 -27.59 -35.66 -11.27
C ASP A 455 -27.44 -35.17 -9.82
N LEU A 456 -28.55 -35.10 -9.11
CA LEU A 456 -28.60 -34.85 -7.67
C LEU A 456 -28.55 -36.18 -6.93
N VAL A 457 -27.73 -36.23 -5.87
CA VAL A 457 -27.87 -37.22 -4.81
C VAL A 457 -28.74 -36.67 -3.68
N ARG A 458 -29.25 -37.57 -2.83
CA ARG A 458 -29.89 -37.16 -1.58
C ARG A 458 -28.85 -36.52 -0.67
N GLY A 459 -29.15 -35.35 -0.10
CA GLY A 459 -28.20 -34.56 0.68
C GLY A 459 -27.52 -33.48 -0.15
N TYR A 460 -26.39 -32.96 0.31
CA TYR A 460 -25.72 -31.82 -0.32
C TYR A 460 -24.98 -32.21 -1.60
N ASN A 461 -25.07 -31.34 -2.60
CA ASN A 461 -24.40 -31.43 -3.89
C ASN A 461 -23.68 -30.10 -4.13
N ASP A 462 -22.37 -30.16 -4.32
CA ASP A 462 -21.59 -29.02 -4.79
C ASP A 462 -21.61 -29.01 -6.31
N VAL A 463 -22.13 -27.94 -6.87
CA VAL A 463 -22.42 -27.83 -8.30
C VAL A 463 -21.54 -26.76 -8.91
N VAL A 464 -20.89 -27.11 -10.01
CA VAL A 464 -20.21 -26.16 -10.90
C VAL A 464 -20.84 -26.30 -12.28
N LEU A 465 -21.55 -25.27 -12.72
CA LEU A 465 -22.12 -25.20 -14.06
C LEU A 465 -21.24 -24.32 -14.94
N ASP A 466 -20.60 -24.92 -15.93
CA ASP A 466 -19.95 -24.17 -17.01
C ASP A 466 -21.01 -23.58 -17.94
N MET A 467 -21.11 -22.25 -17.91
CA MET A 467 -21.99 -21.43 -18.72
C MET A 467 -21.32 -21.00 -20.03
N GLY A 468 -20.06 -21.39 -20.25
CA GLY A 468 -19.27 -21.09 -21.43
C GLY A 468 -18.80 -19.64 -21.42
N SER A 469 -19.53 -18.75 -22.09
CA SER A 469 -19.23 -17.32 -22.21
C SER A 469 -20.45 -16.56 -22.70
N ILE A 470 -21.55 -16.67 -21.98
CA ILE A 470 -22.80 -16.04 -22.39
C ILE A 470 -22.69 -14.53 -22.19
N ALA A 471 -22.80 -13.77 -23.27
CA ALA A 471 -22.78 -12.31 -23.21
C ALA A 471 -24.02 -11.78 -22.47
N LEU A 472 -23.77 -11.04 -21.40
CA LEU A 472 -24.79 -10.35 -20.62
C LEU A 472 -24.89 -8.90 -21.08
N GLU A 473 -26.11 -8.48 -21.40
CA GLU A 473 -26.43 -7.11 -21.78
C GLU A 473 -26.70 -6.28 -20.53
N LYS A 474 -26.08 -5.09 -20.44
CA LYS A 474 -26.26 -4.18 -19.32
C LYS A 474 -27.74 -3.80 -19.18
N GLY A 475 -28.28 -3.97 -17.98
CA GLY A 475 -29.67 -3.63 -17.64
C GLY A 475 -30.71 -4.63 -18.14
N VAL A 476 -30.31 -5.70 -18.84
CA VAL A 476 -31.22 -6.77 -19.23
C VAL A 476 -31.33 -7.79 -18.11
N GLU A 477 -32.56 -8.10 -17.71
CA GLU A 477 -32.85 -9.16 -16.76
C GLU A 477 -32.81 -10.52 -17.45
N TYR A 478 -32.02 -11.43 -16.88
CA TYR A 478 -31.97 -12.83 -17.22
C TYR A 478 -32.64 -13.63 -16.11
N GLN A 479 -33.33 -14.69 -16.49
CA GLN A 479 -33.94 -15.64 -15.56
C GLN A 479 -33.12 -16.92 -15.53
N LEU A 480 -32.58 -17.24 -14.36
CA LEU A 480 -31.98 -18.52 -14.03
C LEU A 480 -33.06 -19.41 -13.40
N TYR A 481 -33.39 -20.49 -14.08
CA TYR A 481 -34.46 -21.41 -13.72
C TYR A 481 -33.90 -22.79 -13.40
N PHE A 482 -34.20 -23.30 -12.21
CA PHE A 482 -33.85 -24.64 -11.77
C PHE A 482 -35.11 -25.49 -11.66
N ALA A 483 -35.07 -26.71 -12.19
CA ALA A 483 -36.17 -27.65 -12.12
C ALA A 483 -35.65 -29.06 -11.91
N ALA A 484 -36.24 -29.82 -11.00
CA ALA A 484 -35.88 -31.21 -10.78
C ALA A 484 -37.11 -32.11 -10.77
N ALA A 485 -36.91 -33.35 -11.21
CA ALA A 485 -37.99 -34.36 -11.20
C ALA A 485 -38.48 -34.68 -9.77
N ASN A 486 -37.57 -34.55 -8.79
CA ASN A 486 -37.84 -34.68 -7.37
C ASN A 486 -37.54 -33.35 -6.68
N ASN A 487 -38.14 -33.12 -5.51
CA ASN A 487 -37.88 -31.90 -4.77
C ASN A 487 -36.40 -31.75 -4.40
N PHE A 488 -35.96 -30.50 -4.25
CA PHE A 488 -34.66 -30.09 -3.73
C PHE A 488 -34.84 -28.86 -2.84
N TYR A 489 -33.86 -28.59 -2.01
CA TYR A 489 -33.75 -27.32 -1.30
C TYR A 489 -32.88 -26.40 -2.15
N PRO A 490 -33.43 -25.30 -2.67
CA PRO A 490 -32.72 -24.40 -3.57
C PRO A 490 -31.53 -23.74 -2.86
N PRO A 491 -30.50 -23.33 -3.63
CA PRO A 491 -29.38 -22.55 -3.11
C PRO A 491 -29.84 -21.11 -2.83
N SER A 492 -30.72 -20.91 -1.86
CA SER A 492 -31.37 -19.63 -1.58
C SER A 492 -31.14 -19.19 -0.15
N VAL A 493 -30.96 -17.90 0.09
CA VAL A 493 -30.74 -17.30 1.41
C VAL A 493 -31.64 -16.10 1.63
N ASP A 494 -31.63 -15.58 2.87
CA ASP A 494 -32.28 -14.32 3.20
C ASP A 494 -31.63 -13.15 2.44
N SER A 495 -32.46 -12.20 2.01
CA SER A 495 -32.05 -10.93 1.43
C SER A 495 -31.05 -10.12 2.25
N SER A 496 -31.05 -10.25 3.59
CA SER A 496 -30.07 -9.55 4.43
C SER A 496 -28.63 -10.03 4.24
N TRP A 497 -28.43 -11.23 3.69
CA TRP A 497 -27.11 -11.83 3.49
C TRP A 497 -26.50 -11.54 2.11
N VAL A 498 -27.24 -10.84 1.26
CA VAL A 498 -26.84 -10.63 -0.14
C VAL A 498 -25.75 -9.59 -0.23
N ALA A 499 -24.67 -9.96 -0.92
CA ALA A 499 -23.53 -9.08 -1.12
C ALA A 499 -23.76 -8.16 -2.33
N ALA A 500 -23.78 -6.86 -2.08
CA ALA A 500 -23.78 -5.87 -3.15
C ALA A 500 -22.45 -5.93 -3.92
N ASN A 501 -22.53 -5.86 -5.24
CA ASN A 501 -21.37 -5.79 -6.14
C ASN A 501 -21.68 -4.93 -7.37
N ASP A 502 -20.63 -4.60 -8.12
CA ASP A 502 -20.67 -3.68 -9.26
C ASP A 502 -20.98 -4.36 -10.61
N CYS A 503 -21.02 -5.69 -10.66
CA CYS A 503 -21.11 -6.42 -11.92
C CYS A 503 -22.52 -6.93 -12.21
N ILE A 504 -23.21 -7.45 -11.20
CA ILE A 504 -24.55 -8.04 -11.33
C ILE A 504 -25.46 -7.61 -10.19
N ASP A 505 -26.74 -7.57 -10.50
CA ASP A 505 -27.83 -7.49 -9.55
C ASP A 505 -28.57 -8.82 -9.50
N ILE A 506 -28.69 -9.34 -8.29
CA ILE A 506 -29.39 -10.58 -7.93
C ILE A 506 -30.27 -10.36 -6.69
N ALA A 507 -30.28 -9.14 -6.14
CA ALA A 507 -30.88 -8.81 -4.84
C ALA A 507 -32.38 -8.56 -4.93
N HIS A 508 -32.88 -8.29 -6.12
CA HIS A 508 -34.31 -8.17 -6.37
C HIS A 508 -34.88 -9.59 -6.52
N GLY A 509 -35.28 -10.18 -5.40
CA GLY A 509 -35.80 -11.55 -5.33
C GLY A 509 -36.87 -11.83 -6.39
N SER A 510 -37.01 -13.11 -6.76
CA SER A 510 -38.02 -13.55 -7.70
C SER A 510 -39.42 -13.32 -7.15
N ALA A 511 -40.15 -12.35 -7.72
CA ALA A 511 -41.58 -12.30 -7.60
C ALA A 511 -42.18 -13.40 -8.49
N TYR A 512 -42.28 -14.65 -8.03
CA TYR A 512 -43.24 -15.63 -8.59
C TYR A 512 -43.58 -16.83 -7.68
N TYR A 513 -43.43 -16.77 -6.34
CA TYR A 513 -43.96 -17.82 -5.46
C TYR A 513 -44.46 -17.30 -4.10
N GLY A 514 -45.79 -17.22 -3.94
CA GLY A 514 -46.46 -17.13 -2.64
C GLY A 514 -46.05 -15.96 -1.74
N ASP A 515 -46.04 -14.74 -2.28
CA ASP A 515 -45.86 -13.45 -1.59
C ASP A 515 -44.54 -13.22 -0.82
N ASN A 516 -43.59 -14.16 -0.83
CA ASN A 516 -42.34 -14.03 -0.09
C ASN A 516 -41.17 -13.69 -1.02
N THR A 517 -40.87 -12.40 -1.16
CA THR A 517 -39.86 -11.81 -2.09
C THR A 517 -38.41 -11.90 -1.60
N THR A 518 -38.12 -12.73 -0.60
CA THR A 518 -36.87 -12.69 0.19
C THR A 518 -35.84 -13.74 -0.19
N LEU A 519 -36.12 -14.65 -1.14
CA LEU A 519 -35.20 -15.72 -1.52
C LEU A 519 -34.24 -15.27 -2.63
N ILE A 520 -32.95 -15.19 -2.31
CA ILE A 520 -31.89 -14.81 -3.26
C ILE A 520 -30.85 -15.92 -3.35
N PHE A 521 -30.26 -16.09 -4.52
CA PHE A 521 -29.29 -17.16 -4.78
C PHE A 521 -28.01 -17.01 -3.96
N SER A 522 -27.55 -18.13 -3.41
CA SER A 522 -26.30 -18.27 -2.69
C SER A 522 -25.33 -19.16 -3.47
N GLY A 523 -24.21 -18.58 -3.85
CA GLY A 523 -23.16 -19.23 -4.62
C GLY A 523 -22.15 -18.22 -5.15
N THR A 524 -21.34 -18.67 -6.09
CA THR A 524 -20.36 -17.84 -6.78
C THR A 524 -20.74 -17.73 -8.25
N VAL A 525 -20.92 -16.50 -8.72
CA VAL A 525 -21.08 -16.20 -10.14
C VAL A 525 -19.72 -15.78 -10.70
N VAL A 526 -19.23 -16.53 -11.69
CA VAL A 526 -17.97 -16.20 -12.35
C VAL A 526 -18.26 -15.46 -13.65
N LEU A 527 -17.78 -14.23 -13.73
CA LEU A 527 -17.91 -13.36 -14.89
C LEU A 527 -16.53 -13.06 -15.45
N GLN A 528 -16.45 -12.83 -16.75
CA GLN A 528 -15.24 -12.38 -17.42
C GLN A 528 -15.56 -11.17 -18.27
N GLU A 529 -14.70 -10.17 -18.28
CA GLU A 529 -14.82 -9.10 -19.26
C GLU A 529 -14.44 -9.55 -20.67
N THR A 530 -15.11 -8.99 -21.68
CA THR A 530 -14.82 -9.23 -23.10
C THR A 530 -13.47 -8.65 -23.55
#